data_AF-A0A3M1WDB2-F1
#
_entry.id   AF-A0A3M1WDB2-F1
#
_cell.length_a   1.000
_cell.length_b   1.000
_cell.length_c   1.000
_cell.angle_alpha   90.00
_cell.angle_beta   90.00
_cell.angle_gamma   90.00
#
_symmetry.space_group_name_H-M   'P 1'
#
loop_
_entity.id
_entity.type
_entity.pdbx_description
1 polymer ?
#
loop_
_entity_poly.entity_id
_entity_poly.type
_entity_poly.pdbx_seq_one_letter_code
_entity_poly.pdbx_strand_id
1 'polypeptide(L)'
;MKVRYGDKEYEFDRRMPARKLLEELNILPETVVVVKNDEIVTEDEMLDVGDEIELVRVISGGAVRSTKPEERNGERGAGELKIFHRTDQ
;
A
#
# COMPACT_ATOMS: atom_id res chain seq x y z
N MET A 1 -2.63 5.84 6.37
CA MET A 1 -3.02 4.88 5.36
C MET A 1 -2.21 3.63 5.55
N LYS A 2 -2.86 2.48 5.38
CA LYS A 2 -2.17 1.19 5.31
C LYS A 2 -1.98 0.86 3.84
N VAL A 3 -0.75 0.60 3.41
CA VAL A 3 -0.40 0.34 2.01
C VAL A 3 0.12 -1.07 1.87
N ARG A 4 -0.51 -1.88 1.02
CA ARG A 4 -0.11 -3.26 0.73
C ARG A 4 0.45 -3.36 -0.68
N TYR A 5 1.61 -3.98 -0.83
CA TYR A 5 2.23 -4.23 -2.12
C TYR A 5 2.73 -5.67 -2.19
N GLY A 6 1.90 -6.55 -2.73
CA GLY A 6 2.11 -8.00 -2.64
C GLY A 6 2.15 -8.44 -1.17
N ASP A 7 3.26 -9.09 -0.78
CA ASP A 7 3.46 -9.60 0.59
C ASP A 7 3.99 -8.54 1.57
N LYS A 8 4.23 -7.31 1.10
CA LYS A 8 4.75 -6.20 1.93
C LYS A 8 3.63 -5.30 2.40
N GLU A 9 3.70 -4.88 3.66
CA GLU A 9 2.80 -3.88 4.23
C GLU A 9 3.61 -2.68 4.74
N TYR A 10 3.08 -1.49 4.49
CA TYR A 10 3.62 -0.21 4.90
C TYR A 10 2.52 0.58 5.59
N GLU A 11 2.90 1.39 6.57
CA GLU A 11 1.98 2.32 7.22
C GLU A 11 2.52 3.74 7.09
N PHE A 12 1.63 4.65 6.72
CA PHE A 12 1.92 6.07 6.61
C PHE A 12 0.93 6.86 7.47
N ASP A 13 1.45 7.78 8.25
CA ASP A 13 0.70 8.63 9.18
C ASP A 13 0.37 10.01 8.60
N ARG A 14 0.60 10.19 7.29
CA ARG A 14 0.35 11.45 6.57
C ARG A 14 -0.53 11.22 5.35
N ARG A 15 -1.31 12.24 5.01
CA ARG A 15 -2.02 12.29 3.73
C ARG A 15 -1.09 12.69 2.60
N MET A 16 -1.27 12.10 1.42
CA MET A 16 -0.52 12.44 0.22
C MET A 16 -1.28 11.98 -1.05
N PRO A 17 -1.00 12.57 -2.22
CA PRO A 17 -1.53 12.01 -3.46
C PRO A 17 -0.90 10.63 -3.74
N ALA A 18 -1.66 9.75 -4.39
CA ALA A 18 -1.21 8.40 -4.73
C ALA A 18 0.12 8.39 -5.51
N ARG A 19 0.33 9.36 -6.40
CA ARG A 19 1.61 9.55 -7.12
C ARG A 19 2.80 9.70 -6.17
N LYS A 20 2.65 10.50 -5.12
CA LYS A 20 3.72 10.73 -4.14
C LYS A 20 4.03 9.47 -3.33
N LEU A 21 3.00 8.69 -2.99
CA LEU A 21 3.16 7.38 -2.36
C LEU A 21 4.02 6.45 -3.25
N LEU A 22 3.70 6.38 -4.55
CA LEU A 22 4.46 5.58 -5.50
C LEU A 22 5.92 6.04 -5.63
N GLU A 23 6.15 7.36 -5.68
CA GLU A 23 7.50 7.95 -5.67
C GLU A 23 8.29 7.58 -4.39
N GLU A 24 7.67 7.64 -3.21
CA GLU A 24 8.30 7.27 -1.94
C GLU A 24 8.66 5.78 -1.85
N LEU A 25 7.85 4.92 -2.47
CA LEU A 25 8.11 3.49 -2.59
C LEU A 25 9.01 3.13 -3.77
N ASN A 26 9.41 4.12 -4.59
CA ASN A 26 10.17 3.97 -5.82
C ASN A 26 9.51 2.97 -6.81
N ILE A 27 8.19 3.08 -6.95
CA ILE A 27 7.34 2.27 -7.83
C ILE A 27 6.88 3.14 -9.01
N LEU A 28 6.94 2.58 -10.22
CA LEU A 28 6.45 3.26 -11.42
C LEU A 28 4.91 3.15 -11.50
N PRO A 29 4.17 4.26 -11.68
CA PRO A 29 2.71 4.25 -11.80
C PRO A 29 2.19 3.34 -12.91
N GLU A 30 2.93 3.21 -14.01
CA GLU A 30 2.54 2.34 -15.14
C GLU A 30 2.60 0.84 -14.82
N THR A 31 3.25 0.46 -13.72
CA THR A 31 3.47 -0.95 -13.34
C THR A 31 2.45 -1.47 -12.31
N VAL A 32 1.66 -0.56 -11.73
CA VAL A 32 0.71 -0.89 -10.66
C VAL A 32 -0.62 -0.17 -10.83
N VAL A 33 -1.69 -0.78 -10.33
CA VAL A 33 -2.98 -0.14 -10.13
C VAL A 33 -3.12 0.20 -8.65
N VAL A 34 -3.51 1.44 -8.35
CA VAL A 34 -3.79 1.88 -6.98
C VAL A 34 -5.26 1.64 -6.68
N VAL A 35 -5.52 0.83 -5.66
CA VAL A 35 -6.87 0.58 -5.12
C VAL A 35 -6.96 1.22 -3.75
N LYS A 36 -7.91 2.13 -3.55
CA LYS A 36 -8.21 2.82 -2.29
C LYS A 36 -9.57 2.35 -1.79
N ASN A 37 -9.62 1.74 -0.60
CA ASN A 37 -10.86 1.26 0.02
C ASN A 37 -11.72 0.42 -0.96
N ASP A 38 -11.08 -0.56 -1.63
CA ASP A 38 -11.67 -1.43 -2.67
C ASP A 38 -12.07 -0.73 -4.00
N GLU A 39 -11.73 0.55 -4.20
CA GLU A 39 -12.00 1.31 -5.43
C GLU A 39 -10.71 1.68 -6.18
N ILE A 40 -10.69 1.51 -7.50
CA ILE A 40 -9.54 1.94 -8.33
C ILE A 40 -9.53 3.46 -8.39
N VAL A 41 -8.37 4.06 -8.07
CA VAL A 41 -8.17 5.50 -8.10
C VAL A 41 -7.05 5.90 -9.03
N THR A 42 -7.07 7.16 -9.46
CA THR A 42 -5.98 7.74 -10.26
C THR A 42 -4.82 8.16 -9.37
N GLU A 43 -3.66 8.40 -9.98
CA GLU A 43 -2.45 8.83 -9.26
C GLU A 43 -2.58 10.22 -8.60
N ASP A 44 -3.50 11.05 -9.08
CA ASP A 44 -3.79 12.38 -8.52
C ASP A 44 -4.70 12.34 -7.29
N GLU A 45 -5.33 11.19 -7.00
CA GLU A 45 -6.27 11.06 -5.90
C GLU A 45 -5.55 11.19 -4.56
N MET A 46 -6.17 11.94 -3.64
CA MET A 46 -5.67 12.10 -2.28
C MET A 46 -5.95 10.84 -1.45
N LEU A 47 -4.92 10.36 -0.78
CA LEU A 47 -4.97 9.25 0.16
C LEU A 47 -4.86 9.80 1.59
N ASP A 48 -5.83 9.48 2.43
CA ASP A 48 -5.94 9.94 3.81
C ASP A 48 -5.40 8.91 4.80
N VAL A 49 -5.12 9.34 6.03
CA VAL A 49 -4.46 8.51 7.05
C VAL A 49 -5.31 7.28 7.44
N GLY A 50 -6.62 7.32 7.22
CA GLY A 50 -7.53 6.19 7.49
C GLY A 50 -7.67 5.19 6.33
N ASP A 51 -7.13 5.48 5.14
CA ASP A 51 -7.41 4.67 3.96
C ASP A 51 -6.62 3.36 3.91
N GLU A 52 -7.27 2.33 3.35
CA GLU A 52 -6.64 1.08 2.95
C GLU A 52 -6.25 1.15 1.47
N ILE A 53 -4.96 1.02 1.20
CA ILE A 53 -4.37 1.14 -0.13
C ILE A 53 -3.78 -0.21 -0.53
N GLU A 54 -4.18 -0.72 -1.68
CA GLU A 54 -3.58 -1.90 -2.30
C GLU A 54 -2.92 -1.51 -3.62
N LEU A 55 -1.65 -1.85 -3.75
CA LEU A 55 -0.86 -1.66 -4.97
C LEU A 55 -0.82 -3.00 -5.71
N VAL A 56 -1.65 -3.13 -6.74
CA VAL A 56 -1.78 -4.35 -7.53
C VAL A 56 -0.85 -4.27 -8.73
N ARG A 57 0.14 -5.18 -8.83
CA ARG A 57 1.02 -5.25 -10.01
C ARG A 57 0.21 -5.64 -11.25
N VAL A 58 0.44 -4.95 -12.35
CA VAL A 58 -0.07 -5.37 -13.65
C VAL A 58 0.80 -6.51 -14.16
N ILE A 59 0.36 -7.76 -13.93
CA ILE A 59 1.02 -8.95 -14.46
C ILE A 59 0.29 -9.37 -15.74
N SER A 60 0.96 -9.40 -16.88
CA SER A 60 0.39 -9.88 -18.15
C SER A 60 0.22 -11.41 -18.23
N GLY A 61 0.29 -12.12 -17.10
CA GLY A 61 0.17 -13.57 -17.03
C GLY A 61 -0.40 -13.99 -15.68
N GLY A 62 -1.62 -14.54 -15.70
CA GLY A 62 -2.37 -14.89 -14.50
C GLY A 62 -1.66 -15.92 -13.62
N ALA A 63 -1.55 -15.61 -12.33
CA ALA A 63 -1.38 -16.60 -11.27
C ALA A 63 -1.95 -16.00 -9.98
N VAL A 64 -3.11 -16.50 -9.58
CA VAL A 64 -3.80 -16.17 -8.33
C VAL A 64 -2.98 -16.68 -7.15
N ARG A 65 -2.85 -15.88 -6.09
CA ARG A 65 -2.82 -16.43 -4.72
C ARG A 65 -3.31 -15.42 -3.68
N SER A 66 -4.18 -15.94 -2.83
CA SER A 66 -4.87 -15.29 -1.72
C SER A 66 -4.07 -15.43 -0.43
N THR A 67 -4.11 -14.45 0.47
CA THR A 67 -4.20 -14.66 1.94
C THR A 67 -4.45 -13.33 2.70
N LYS A 68 -5.45 -13.35 3.61
CA LYS A 68 -5.58 -12.50 4.81
C LYS A 68 -5.07 -13.32 6.01
N PRO A 69 -4.54 -12.74 7.10
CA PRO A 69 -5.39 -12.19 8.16
C PRO A 69 -4.91 -10.88 8.80
N GLU A 70 -5.93 -10.16 9.26
CA GLU A 70 -5.99 -8.98 10.12
C GLU A 70 -5.38 -9.26 11.51
N GLU A 71 -4.48 -8.41 12.00
CA GLU A 71 -4.15 -8.30 13.44
C GLU A 71 -3.70 -6.88 13.85
N ARG A 72 -3.98 -6.57 15.12
CA ARG A 72 -4.20 -5.30 15.80
C ARG A 72 -2.92 -4.64 16.35
N ASN A 73 -3.02 -3.31 16.59
CA ASN A 73 -2.54 -2.56 17.78
C ASN A 73 -1.33 -1.59 17.64
N GLY A 74 -1.57 -0.33 18.02
CA GLY A 74 -0.77 0.33 19.08
C GLY A 74 0.33 1.34 18.68
N GLU A 75 -0.04 2.61 18.67
CA GLU A 75 0.68 3.80 19.21
C GLU A 75 2.14 4.15 18.81
N ARG A 76 2.32 5.47 18.66
CA ARG A 76 3.54 6.31 18.76
C ARG A 76 4.23 6.73 17.45
N GLY A 77 4.01 8.00 17.10
CA GLY A 77 5.03 9.05 17.21
C GLY A 77 6.13 9.08 16.15
N ALA A 78 6.03 10.09 15.27
CA ALA A 78 7.10 10.74 14.51
C ALA A 78 8.02 9.84 13.66
N GLY A 79 7.69 9.71 12.37
CA GLY A 79 8.68 9.84 11.31
C GLY A 79 9.61 8.65 11.03
N GLU A 80 9.27 7.44 11.45
CA GLU A 80 9.95 6.22 11.03
C GLU A 80 9.08 5.42 10.06
N LEU A 81 9.56 5.27 8.82
CA LEU A 81 9.04 4.30 7.87
C LEU A 81 9.25 2.89 8.45
N LYS A 82 8.25 2.35 9.16
CA LYS A 82 8.29 1.01 9.71
C LYS A 82 8.05 0.00 8.59
N ILE A 83 9.13 -0.51 8.01
CA ILE A 83 9.06 -1.61 7.05
C ILE A 83 8.84 -2.90 7.83
N PHE A 84 7.61 -3.40 7.88
CA PHE A 84 7.31 -4.70 8.45
C PHE A 84 7.64 -5.78 7.41
N HIS A 85 8.83 -6.39 7.51
CA HIS A 85 9.20 -7.52 6.68
C HIS A 85 8.67 -8.80 7.33
N ARG A 86 7.50 -9.28 6.90
CA ARG A 86 6.97 -10.59 7.32
C ARG A 86 7.38 -11.62 6.27
N THR A 87 8.45 -12.35 6.53
CA THR A 87 8.80 -13.55 5.77
C THR A 87 7.94 -14.70 6.31
N ASP A 88 7.00 -15.19 5.51
CA ASP A 88 6.31 -16.46 5.77
C ASP A 88 7.29 -17.62 5.54
N GLN A 89 7.25 -18.63 6.43
CA GLN A 89 8.20 -19.75 6.53
C GLN A 89 8.07 -20.76 5.37
#